data_AF-A0A946SER0-F1
#
_entry.id   AF-A0A946SER0-F1
#
_cell.length_a   1.000
_cell.length_b   1.000
_cell.length_c   1.000
_cell.angle_alpha   90.00
_cell.angle_beta   90.00
_cell.angle_gamma   90.00
#
_symmetry.space_group_name_H-M   'P 1'
#
loop_
_entity.id
_entity.type
_entity.pdbx_description
1 polymer ?
#
loop_
_entity_poly.entity_id
_entity_poly.type
_entity_poly.pdbx_seq_one_letter_code
_entity_poly.pdbx_strand_id
1 'polypeptide(L)' 'MAKKNKEEFNVYVIGLKPEFAKTKAAKKQNPNFVPGPYKRCYYVGYSSNTPEVRYNQHITGYINEKGHCVYQK' A
#
# COMPACT_ATOMS: atom_id res chain seq x y z
N MET A 1 21.44 -7.16 29.16
CA MET A 1 20.24 -6.60 28.50
C MET A 1 20.59 -6.40 27.04
N ALA A 2 19.99 -7.18 26.13
CA ALA A 2 20.31 -7.11 24.71
C ALA A 2 19.87 -5.75 24.13
N LYS A 3 20.77 -5.12 23.37
CA LYS A 3 20.56 -3.83 22.71
C LYS A 3 19.39 -3.98 21.73
N LYS A 4 18.29 -3.25 21.95
CA LYS A 4 17.14 -3.25 21.02
C LYS A 4 17.65 -2.74 19.67
N ASN A 5 17.70 -3.59 18.65
CA ASN A 5 18.08 -3.19 17.30
C ASN A 5 17.15 -2.05 16.85
N LYS A 6 17.73 -1.05 16.18
CA LYS A 6 16.98 0.07 15.60
C LYS A 6 15.91 -0.53 14.68
N GLU A 7 14.64 -0.20 14.90
CA GLU A 7 13.57 -0.71 14.04
C GLU A 7 13.81 -0.20 12.62
N GLU A 8 14.13 -1.13 11.71
CA GLU A 8 14.28 -0.84 10.29
C GLU A 8 12.90 -0.80 9.65
N PHE A 9 12.66 0.23 8.83
CA PHE A 9 11.43 0.40 8.10
C PHE A 9 11.72 0.44 6.60
N ASN A 10 10.93 -0.29 5.84
CA ASN A 10 10.97 -0.32 4.40
C ASN A 10 9.88 0.60 3.85
N VAL A 11 10.27 1.55 2.99
CA VAL A 11 9.34 2.35 2.18
C VAL A 11 9.19 1.65 0.84
N TYR A 12 7.96 1.50 0.37
CA TYR A 12 7.67 0.80 -0.87
C TYR A 12 6.62 1.52 -1.72
N VAL A 13 6.69 1.26 -3.02
CA VAL A 13 5.78 1.81 -4.03
C VAL A 13 5.17 0.65 -4.81
N ILE A 14 3.84 0.56 -4.80
CA ILE A 14 3.09 -0.48 -5.49
C ILE A 14 2.32 0.16 -6.65
N GLY A 15 2.54 -0.34 -7.86
CA GLY A 15 1.76 0.05 -9.03
C GLY A 15 0.34 -0.47 -8.92
N LEU A 16 -0.65 0.43 -8.97
CA LEU A 16 -2.06 0.05 -8.94
C LEU A 16 -2.57 -0.32 -10.34
N LYS A 17 -3.63 -1.11 -10.39
CA LYS A 17 -4.32 -1.43 -11.65
C LYS A 17 -4.84 -0.15 -12.30
N PRO A 18 -4.78 -0.01 -13.64
CA PRO A 18 -5.27 1.18 -14.35
C PRO A 18 -6.74 1.53 -14.04
N GLU A 19 -7.55 0.53 -13.74
CA GLU A 19 -8.96 0.66 -13.38
C GLU A 19 -9.18 1.50 -12.10
N PHE A 20 -8.22 1.46 -11.17
CA PHE A 20 -8.30 2.22 -9.91
C PHE A 20 -8.46 3.72 -10.18
N ALA A 21 -7.77 4.25 -11.19
CA ALA A 21 -7.85 5.65 -11.57
C ALA A 21 -9.26 6.11 -11.96
N LYS A 22 -10.13 5.18 -12.36
CA LYS A 22 -11.52 5.48 -12.76
C LYS A 22 -12.48 5.55 -11.57
N THR A 23 -12.08 5.05 -10.40
CA THR A 23 -12.92 5.00 -9.20
C THR A 23 -13.23 6.39 -8.63
N LYS A 24 -14.35 6.52 -7.92
CA LYS A 24 -14.72 7.77 -7.23
C LYS A 24 -13.67 8.18 -6.19
N ALA A 25 -13.08 7.23 -5.48
CA ALA A 25 -12.04 7.49 -4.47
C ALA A 25 -10.79 8.11 -5.11
N ALA A 26 -10.30 7.51 -6.20
CA ALA A 26 -9.13 8.03 -6.91
C ALA A 26 -9.36 9.45 -7.45
N LYS A 27 -10.53 9.70 -8.06
CA LYS A 27 -10.92 11.03 -8.56
C LYS A 27 -11.08 12.06 -7.44
N LYS A 28 -11.61 11.67 -6.29
CA LYS A 28 -11.76 12.56 -5.12
C LYS A 28 -10.41 13.00 -4.57
N GLN A 29 -9.47 12.07 -4.44
CA GLN A 29 -8.13 12.37 -3.92
C GLN A 29 -7.24 13.07 -4.96
N ASN A 30 -7.45 12.81 -6.26
CA ASN A 30 -6.65 13.34 -7.35
C ASN A 30 -7.55 13.97 -8.42
N PRO A 31 -8.21 15.10 -8.12
CA PRO A 31 -9.22 15.70 -9.02
C PRO A 31 -8.65 16.12 -10.38
N ASN A 32 -7.37 16.46 -10.44
CA ASN A 32 -6.68 16.90 -11.66
C ASN A 32 -5.94 15.76 -12.38
N PHE A 33 -6.07 14.52 -11.91
CA PHE A 33 -5.40 13.39 -12.53
C PHE A 33 -6.13 12.93 -13.80
N VAL A 34 -5.45 13.04 -14.94
CA VAL A 34 -5.91 12.50 -16.22
C VAL A 34 -5.09 11.25 -16.54
N PRO A 35 -5.73 10.05 -16.61
CA PRO A 35 -5.04 8.82 -16.99
C PRO A 35 -4.44 8.95 -18.39
N GLY A 36 -3.23 8.41 -18.58
CA GLY A 36 -2.53 8.44 -19.85
C GLY A 36 -1.47 7.34 -19.95
N PRO A 37 -0.82 7.16 -21.10
CA PRO A 37 0.09 6.04 -21.36
C PRO A 37 1.17 5.87 -20.29
N TYR A 38 1.67 6.99 -19.75
CA TYR A 38 2.72 7.05 -18.74
C TYR A 38 2.21 7.52 -17.36
N LYS A 39 0.90 7.73 -17.18
CA LYS A 39 0.30 8.21 -15.93
C LYS A 39 -0.46 7.08 -15.25
N ARG A 40 0.11 6.53 -14.18
CA ARG A 40 -0.46 5.45 -13.36
C ARG A 40 -0.67 5.91 -11.93
N CYS A 41 -1.61 5.27 -11.24
CA CYS A 41 -1.78 5.45 -9.80
C CYS A 41 -0.81 4.51 -9.07
N TYR A 42 -0.23 5.02 -7.98
CA TYR A 42 0.66 4.25 -7.13
C TYR A 42 0.15 4.33 -5.70
N TYR A 43 0.30 3.22 -4.98
CA TYR A 43 0.16 3.18 -3.54
C TYR A 43 1.55 3.25 -2.91
N VAL A 44 1.76 4.23 -2.05
CA VAL A 44 3.01 4.41 -1.30
C VAL A 44 2.72 4.10 0.16
N GLY A 45 3.55 3.25 0.75
CA GLY A 45 3.42 2.85 2.14
C GLY A 45 4.77 2.53 2.75
N TYR A 46 4.74 2.24 4.05
CA TYR A 46 5.91 1.78 4.76
C TYR A 46 5.55 0.72 5.80
N SER A 47 6.50 -0.15 6.12
CA SER A 47 6.33 -1.19 7.15
C SER A 47 7.69 -1.64 7.67
N SER A 48 7.75 -2.17 8.89
CA SER A 48 8.92 -2.90 9.39
C SER A 48 9.08 -4.28 8.72
N ASN A 49 8.02 -4.80 8.10
CA ASN A 49 8.09 -5.99 7.26
C ASN A 49 8.74 -5.66 5.91
N THR A 50 9.21 -6.69 5.21
CA THR A 50 9.68 -6.51 3.84
C THR A 50 8.52 -6.16 2.91
N PRO A 51 8.79 -5.45 1.80
CA PRO A 51 7.76 -5.11 0.81
C PRO A 51 6.98 -6.31 0.28
N GLU A 52 7.61 -7.48 0.12
CA GLU A 52 6.99 -8.70 -0.41
C GLU A 52 5.96 -9.27 0.56
N VAL A 53 6.31 -9.35 1.84
CA VAL A 53 5.39 -9.79 2.90
C VAL A 53 4.19 -8.84 2.97
N ARG A 54 4.47 -7.53 2.94
CA ARG A 54 3.42 -6.52 3.02
C ARG A 54 2.51 -6.52 1.79
N TYR A 55 3.06 -6.76 0.60
CA TYR A 55 2.32 -6.95 -0.63
C TYR A 55 1.36 -8.14 -0.54
N ASN A 56 1.87 -9.31 -0.09
CA ASN A 56 1.03 -10.49 0.11
C ASN A 56 -0.12 -10.23 1.09
N GLN A 57 0.16 -9.58 2.22
CA GLN A 57 -0.87 -9.21 3.19
C GLN A 57 -1.97 -8.32 2.60
N HIS A 58 -1.63 -7.38 1.71
CA HIS A 58 -2.60 -6.53 1.04
C HIS A 58 -3.47 -7.31 0.05
N ILE A 59 -2.88 -8.23 -0.72
CA ILE A 59 -3.59 -8.97 -1.77
C ILE A 59 -4.47 -10.09 -1.18
N THR A 60 -4.03 -10.75 -0.10
CA THR A 60 -4.79 -11.83 0.55
C THR A 60 -5.81 -11.34 1.56
N GLY A 61 -5.79 -10.06 1.92
CA GLY A 61 -6.66 -9.52 2.97
C GLY A 61 -6.31 -10.08 4.35
N TYR A 62 -5.01 -10.17 4.67
CA TYR A 62 -4.54 -10.74 5.92
C TYR A 62 -5.22 -10.09 7.15
N ILE A 63 -5.62 -10.94 8.09
CA ILE A 63 -6.18 -10.55 9.38
C ILE A 63 -5.15 -10.94 10.43
N ASN A 64 -4.75 -9.99 11.27
CA ASN A 64 -3.80 -10.28 12.33
C ASN A 64 -4.45 -11.10 13.46
N GLU A 65 -3.64 -11.56 14.40
CA GLU A 65 -4.09 -12.35 15.56
C GLU A 65 -5.12 -11.62 16.44
N LYS A 66 -5.16 -10.28 16.37
CA LYS A 66 -6.13 -9.44 17.08
C LYS A 66 -7.44 -9.23 16.31
N GLY A 67 -7.61 -9.89 15.16
CA GLY A 67 -8.80 -9.77 14.32
C GLY A 67 -8.86 -8.50 13.46
N HIS A 68 -7.78 -7.72 13.37
CA HIS A 68 -7.73 -6.52 12.54
C HIS A 68 -7.22 -6.84 11.13
N CYS A 69 -7.97 -6.42 10.12
CA CYS A 69 -7.48 -6.36 8.74
C CYS A 69 -6.32 -5.36 8.65
N VAL A 70 -5.17 -5.80 8.12
CA VAL A 70 -4.01 -4.92 7.87
C VAL A 70 -4.14 -4.07 6.60
N TYR A 71 -5.27 -4.16 5.90
CA TYR A 71 -5.67 -3.22 4.85
C TYR A 71 -6.94 -2.49 5.30
N GLN A 72 -6.88 -1.17 5.44
CA GLN A 72 -8.08 -0.35 5.58
C GLN A 72 -8.69 -0.13 4.19
N LYS A 73 -10.00 -0.40 4.07
CA LYS A 73 -10.79 -0.23 2.84
C LYS A 73 -10.85 1.20 2.36
#